data_AF-A0A2V8J2X4-F1
#
_entry.id   AF-A0A2V8J2X4-F1
#
_cell.length_a   1.000
_cell.length_b   1.000
_cell.length_c   1.000
_cell.angle_alpha   90.00
_cell.angle_beta   90.00
_cell.angle_gamma   90.00
#
_symmetry.space_group_name_H-M   'P 1'
#
loop_
_entity.id
_entity.type
_entity.pdbx_description
1 polymer ?
#
loop_
_entity_poly.entity_id
_entity_poly.type
_entity_poly.pdbx_seq_one_letter_code
_entity_poly.pdbx_strand_id
1 'polypeptide(L)'
;MKLLFSLGFITATACFPMTARAQDQAYVLAANFSAQGNVIELDIPPRIDGTVFLIVWNTEHEQYYKRFFARAGTHCYEMRDLPSWQGHLNVVGITLPEVSGRIKKPTFFDEIDMFLEPERITLGTINFVPAHTLFGWSWNTVLLLVFLISAVCCATFKRKPFVVSVFLGFLVSWGMMDLRIMYNHAAVLYKMEKDQQGALSLTDVKVFADRASEIIGRATWGLGPLDGFASRFLRYRLAEHQYVPAGPGRSPAFWITQDPKEGEILWQHANQYLVKKN
;
A
#
# COMPACT_ATOMS: atom_id res chain seq x y z
N MET A 1 -47.73 61.77 -10.84
CA MET A 1 -46.88 62.58 -9.94
C MET A 1 -46.43 61.68 -8.80
N LYS A 2 -45.12 61.70 -8.50
CA LYS A 2 -44.37 60.97 -7.45
C LYS A 2 -43.89 59.54 -7.77
N LEU A 3 -42.63 59.51 -8.23
CA LEU A 3 -41.62 58.49 -7.95
C LEU A 3 -41.54 58.17 -6.45
N LEU A 4 -41.22 56.92 -6.12
CA LEU A 4 -40.20 56.61 -5.11
C LEU A 4 -39.61 55.21 -5.33
N PHE A 5 -38.29 55.22 -5.45
CA PHE A 5 -37.37 54.08 -5.42
C PHE A 5 -37.47 53.30 -4.11
N SER A 6 -37.37 51.97 -4.17
CA SER A 6 -36.51 51.24 -3.24
C SER A 6 -35.99 49.94 -3.87
N LEU A 7 -34.67 49.90 -3.91
CA LEU A 7 -33.77 48.86 -4.36
C LEU A 7 -33.73 47.70 -3.36
N GLY A 8 -33.48 46.49 -3.87
CA GLY A 8 -32.45 45.60 -3.30
C GLY A 8 -32.90 44.59 -2.23
N PHE A 9 -32.97 43.32 -2.63
CA PHE A 9 -32.06 42.28 -2.14
C PHE A 9 -32.32 41.00 -2.96
N ILE A 10 -31.61 40.84 -4.09
CA ILE A 10 -31.46 39.52 -4.70
C ILE A 10 -30.35 38.86 -3.92
N THR A 11 -30.70 37.95 -3.02
CA THR A 11 -29.76 37.04 -2.39
C THR A 11 -29.16 36.16 -3.48
N ALA A 12 -27.99 36.56 -3.97
CA ALA A 12 -27.11 35.68 -4.69
C ALA A 12 -26.71 34.56 -3.73
N THR A 13 -27.37 33.40 -3.85
CA THR A 13 -26.81 32.14 -3.39
C THR A 13 -25.49 31.96 -4.11
N ALA A 14 -24.42 32.42 -3.48
CA ALA A 14 -23.07 31.98 -3.79
C ALA A 14 -23.05 30.49 -3.48
N CYS A 15 -23.38 29.68 -4.48
CA CYS A 15 -22.94 28.30 -4.56
C CYS A 15 -21.42 28.38 -4.62
N PHE A 16 -20.77 28.47 -3.46
CA PHE A 16 -19.37 28.13 -3.36
C PHE A 16 -19.28 26.69 -3.84
N PRO A 17 -18.62 26.40 -4.96
CA PRO A 17 -18.28 25.03 -5.27
C PRO A 17 -17.41 24.58 -4.09
N MET A 18 -17.96 23.75 -3.21
CA MET A 18 -17.10 22.86 -2.45
C MET A 18 -16.30 22.14 -3.52
N THR A 19 -15.02 22.45 -3.59
CA THR A 19 -14.05 21.58 -4.24
C THR A 19 -14.15 20.24 -3.53
N ALA A 20 -15.03 19.37 -4.02
CA ALA A 20 -14.81 17.94 -3.93
C ALA A 20 -13.37 17.76 -4.41
N ARG A 21 -12.49 17.34 -3.50
CA ARG A 21 -11.10 17.03 -3.84
C ARG A 21 -11.18 16.07 -5.01
N ALA A 22 -10.79 16.55 -6.18
CA ALA A 22 -10.78 15.77 -7.40
C ALA A 22 -9.96 14.51 -7.10
N GLN A 23 -10.60 13.37 -7.30
CA GLN A 23 -10.01 12.06 -7.49
C GLN A 23 -8.63 12.23 -8.16
N ASP A 24 -7.56 11.78 -7.50
CA ASP A 24 -6.18 11.91 -7.98
C ASP A 24 -6.14 11.62 -9.50
N GLN A 25 -5.91 12.66 -10.29
CA GLN A 25 -5.98 12.56 -11.74
C GLN A 25 -4.88 11.61 -12.19
N ALA A 26 -5.25 10.45 -12.76
CA ALA A 26 -4.27 9.49 -13.25
C ALA A 26 -3.58 10.07 -14.49
N TYR A 27 -2.25 10.18 -14.44
CA TYR A 27 -1.40 10.59 -15.54
C TYR A 27 -1.11 9.37 -16.41
N VAL A 28 -1.57 9.42 -17.66
CA VAL A 28 -1.43 8.30 -18.61
C VAL A 28 0.04 8.15 -19.02
N LEU A 29 0.60 6.95 -18.84
CA LEU A 29 1.95 6.60 -19.27
C LEU A 29 1.99 6.00 -20.67
N ALA A 30 1.03 5.13 -20.98
CA ALA A 30 0.88 4.53 -22.30
C ALA A 30 -0.57 4.10 -22.54
N ALA A 31 -0.92 3.97 -23.82
CA ALA A 31 -2.20 3.45 -24.27
C ALA A 31 -1.99 2.41 -25.37
N ASN A 32 -2.93 1.46 -25.48
CA ASN A 32 -3.02 0.45 -26.54
C ASN A 32 -1.69 -0.29 -26.80
N PHE A 33 -1.15 -0.95 -25.78
CA PHE A 33 0.14 -1.65 -25.85
C PHE A 33 0.03 -3.09 -25.34
N SER A 34 1.03 -3.92 -25.64
CA SER A 34 1.14 -5.25 -25.03
C SER A 34 2.00 -5.20 -23.76
N ALA A 35 1.43 -5.65 -22.64
CA ALA A 35 2.11 -5.71 -21.34
C ALA A 35 3.06 -6.91 -21.21
N GLN A 36 3.01 -7.85 -22.15
CA GLN A 36 3.70 -9.15 -22.04
C GLN A 36 5.21 -8.98 -21.82
N GLY A 37 5.67 -9.37 -20.63
CA GLY A 37 7.10 -9.33 -20.26
C GLY A 37 7.67 -7.92 -20.11
N ASN A 38 6.84 -6.88 -20.16
CA ASN A 38 7.25 -5.49 -20.01
C ASN A 38 7.08 -5.01 -18.56
N VAL A 39 7.89 -4.03 -18.19
CA VAL A 39 7.87 -3.34 -16.90
C VAL A 39 7.65 -1.85 -17.09
N ILE A 40 7.38 -1.14 -16.01
CA ILE A 40 7.20 0.31 -16.02
C ILE A 40 8.46 0.96 -15.48
N GLU A 41 9.11 1.80 -16.29
CA GLU A 41 10.21 2.65 -15.85
C GLU A 41 9.68 4.05 -15.54
N LEU A 42 9.96 4.58 -14.36
CA LEU A 42 9.60 5.93 -13.96
C LEU A 42 10.86 6.71 -13.57
N ASP A 43 10.92 7.98 -13.96
CA ASP A 43 11.91 8.93 -13.48
C ASP A 43 11.27 9.85 -12.44
N ILE A 44 11.63 9.63 -11.17
CA ILE A 44 10.95 10.20 -10.01
C ILE A 44 11.85 11.28 -9.39
N PRO A 45 11.35 12.51 -9.23
CA PRO A 45 12.13 13.57 -8.62
C PRO A 45 12.37 13.30 -7.12
N PRO A 46 13.54 13.69 -6.56
CA PRO A 46 13.88 13.41 -5.16
C PRO A 46 12.87 13.91 -4.13
N ARG A 47 12.12 14.97 -4.45
CA ARG A 47 11.12 15.58 -3.57
C ARG A 47 9.93 14.68 -3.20
N ILE A 48 9.64 13.65 -4.00
CA ILE A 48 8.54 12.71 -3.76
C ILE A 48 9.03 11.30 -3.40
N ASP A 49 10.33 11.13 -3.10
CA ASP A 49 10.89 9.84 -2.67
C ASP A 49 10.08 9.26 -1.49
N GLY A 50 9.78 7.97 -1.56
CA GLY A 50 9.00 7.26 -0.55
C GLY A 50 7.51 7.60 -0.48
N THR A 51 7.00 8.49 -1.32
CA THR A 51 5.56 8.75 -1.41
C THR A 51 4.84 7.52 -1.97
N VAL A 52 3.69 7.18 -1.38
CA VAL A 52 2.84 6.10 -1.88
C VAL A 52 2.09 6.58 -3.11
N PHE A 53 2.07 5.77 -4.17
CA PHE A 53 1.27 6.04 -5.35
C PHE A 53 0.62 4.77 -5.90
N LEU A 54 -0.33 4.96 -6.82
CA LEU A 54 -1.00 3.87 -7.51
C LEU A 54 -0.55 3.85 -8.96
N ILE A 55 -0.27 2.64 -9.45
CA ILE A 55 -0.27 2.32 -10.87
C ILE A 55 -1.63 1.71 -11.16
N VAL A 56 -2.34 2.28 -12.12
CA VAL A 56 -3.70 1.90 -12.51
C VAL A 56 -3.69 1.50 -13.98
N TRP A 57 -4.28 0.36 -14.33
CA TRP A 57 -4.37 -0.09 -15.72
C TRP A 57 -5.71 -0.72 -16.02
N ASN A 58 -6.11 -0.63 -17.28
CA ASN A 58 -7.37 -1.19 -17.76
C ASN A 58 -7.12 -2.22 -18.85
N THR A 59 -7.86 -3.31 -18.74
CA THR A 59 -8.12 -4.26 -19.82
C THR A 59 -9.41 -3.86 -20.55
N GLU A 60 -9.86 -4.66 -21.52
CA GLU A 60 -11.16 -4.43 -22.17
C GLU A 60 -12.36 -4.52 -21.22
N HIS A 61 -12.23 -5.27 -20.12
CA HIS A 61 -13.37 -5.62 -19.26
C HIS A 61 -13.23 -5.12 -17.82
N GLU A 62 -12.01 -4.90 -17.35
CA GLU A 62 -11.75 -4.63 -15.93
C GLU A 62 -10.61 -3.64 -15.73
N GLN A 63 -10.73 -2.85 -14.66
CA GLN A 63 -9.72 -1.93 -14.17
C GLN A 63 -9.03 -2.53 -12.94
N TYR A 64 -7.71 -2.46 -12.94
CA TYR A 64 -6.88 -2.94 -11.85
C TYR A 64 -5.98 -1.81 -11.32
N TYR A 65 -5.51 -1.99 -10.10
CA TYR A 65 -4.52 -1.10 -9.52
C TYR A 65 -3.56 -1.86 -8.59
N LYS A 66 -2.34 -1.35 -8.46
CA LYS A 66 -1.36 -1.81 -7.47
C LYS A 66 -0.69 -0.60 -6.84
N ARG A 67 -0.44 -0.70 -5.54
CA ARG A 67 0.21 0.33 -4.75
C ARG A 67 1.72 0.13 -4.78
N PHE A 68 2.43 1.23 -5.00
CA PHE A 68 3.89 1.28 -4.99
C PHE A 68 4.39 2.44 -4.12
N PHE A 69 5.69 2.42 -3.83
CA PHE A 69 6.39 3.52 -3.21
C PHE A 69 7.33 4.15 -4.24
N ALA A 70 7.26 5.47 -4.35
CA ALA A 70 8.16 6.23 -5.22
C ALA A 70 9.61 6.03 -4.78
N ARG A 71 10.50 5.84 -5.76
CA ARG A 71 11.95 5.74 -5.60
C ARG A 71 12.61 6.84 -6.41
N ALA A 72 13.30 7.77 -5.75
CA ALA A 72 13.98 8.87 -6.43
C ALA A 72 14.99 8.39 -7.48
N GLY A 73 14.95 9.00 -8.67
CA GLY A 73 15.74 8.61 -9.84
C GLY A 73 14.93 7.75 -10.81
N THR A 74 15.65 7.15 -11.76
CA THR A 74 15.06 6.29 -12.79
C THR A 74 15.04 4.84 -12.33
N HIS A 75 13.85 4.29 -12.10
CA HIS A 75 13.67 2.93 -11.58
C HIS A 75 12.58 2.15 -12.33
N CYS A 76 12.76 0.84 -12.43
CA CYS A 76 11.77 -0.07 -13.01
C CYS A 76 10.89 -0.69 -11.92
N TYR A 77 9.58 -0.76 -12.14
CA TYR A 77 8.59 -1.33 -11.22
C TYR A 77 8.08 -2.66 -11.77
N GLU A 78 8.14 -3.70 -10.94
CA GLU A 78 7.72 -5.05 -11.31
C GLU A 78 6.18 -5.14 -11.33
N MET A 79 5.68 -5.52 -12.50
CA MET A 79 4.26 -5.70 -12.78
C MET A 79 3.93 -7.12 -13.24
N ARG A 80 4.94 -7.89 -13.68
CA ARG A 80 4.76 -9.21 -14.31
C ARG A 80 4.33 -10.29 -13.30
N ASP A 81 4.49 -10.01 -12.01
CA ASP A 81 3.97 -10.84 -10.91
C ASP A 81 2.42 -10.84 -10.86
N LEU A 82 1.77 -9.89 -11.55
CA LEU A 82 0.33 -9.76 -11.58
C LEU A 82 -0.28 -10.53 -12.76
N PRO A 83 -1.21 -11.46 -12.52
CA PRO A 83 -1.90 -12.18 -13.60
C PRO A 83 -2.64 -11.24 -14.58
N SER A 84 -3.12 -10.09 -14.09
CA SER A 84 -3.80 -9.08 -14.90
C SER A 84 -2.86 -8.14 -15.68
N TRP A 85 -1.54 -8.32 -15.55
CA TRP A 85 -0.52 -7.63 -16.34
C TRP A 85 0.01 -8.52 -17.46
N GLN A 86 -0.89 -8.93 -18.36
CA GLN A 86 -0.59 -9.82 -19.48
C GLN A 86 -1.40 -9.41 -20.70
N GLY A 87 -0.93 -9.74 -21.90
CA GLY A 87 -1.69 -9.47 -23.14
C GLY A 87 -1.78 -7.98 -23.50
N HIS A 88 -2.92 -7.57 -24.05
CA HIS A 88 -3.18 -6.20 -24.52
C HIS A 88 -3.84 -5.35 -23.42
N LEU A 89 -3.30 -4.17 -23.17
CA LEU A 89 -3.84 -3.21 -22.21
C LEU A 89 -4.23 -1.91 -22.94
N ASN A 90 -5.42 -1.41 -22.59
CA ASN A 90 -5.99 -0.20 -23.18
C ASN A 90 -5.26 1.05 -22.70
N VAL A 91 -5.02 1.14 -21.39
CA VAL A 91 -4.35 2.28 -20.78
C VAL A 91 -3.66 1.86 -19.49
N VAL A 92 -2.52 2.49 -19.20
CA VAL A 92 -1.90 2.49 -17.88
C VAL A 92 -1.55 3.92 -17.49
N GLY A 93 -1.78 4.25 -16.22
CA GLY A 93 -1.47 5.56 -15.66
C GLY A 93 -1.03 5.47 -14.21
N ILE A 94 -0.55 6.61 -13.69
CA ILE A 94 -0.04 6.75 -12.33
C ILE A 94 -0.68 7.95 -11.64
N THR A 95 -0.80 7.89 -10.31
CA THR A 95 -1.35 9.01 -9.52
C THR A 95 -0.32 10.07 -9.15
N LEU A 96 0.95 9.94 -9.60
CA LEU A 96 1.99 10.94 -9.33
C LEU A 96 2.00 12.03 -10.40
N PRO A 97 1.90 13.32 -10.01
CA PRO A 97 2.06 14.42 -10.93
C PRO A 97 3.52 14.58 -11.36
N GLU A 98 3.74 15.09 -12.57
CA GLU A 98 5.06 15.49 -13.08
C GLU A 98 6.12 14.38 -13.12
N VAL A 99 5.69 13.11 -13.09
CA VAL A 99 6.57 11.96 -13.24
C VAL A 99 6.54 11.51 -14.69
N SER A 100 7.73 11.45 -15.31
CA SER A 100 7.86 10.86 -16.63
C SER A 100 8.05 9.35 -16.50
N GLY A 101 7.52 8.59 -17.44
CA GLY A 101 7.64 7.15 -17.43
C GLY A 101 7.40 6.54 -18.78
N ARG A 102 7.84 5.29 -18.93
CA ARG A 102 7.66 4.50 -20.15
C ARG A 102 7.53 3.02 -19.84
N ILE A 103 7.03 2.30 -20.83
CA ILE A 103 6.95 0.85 -20.80
C ILE A 103 8.10 0.30 -21.60
N LYS A 104 8.87 -0.60 -20.99
CA LYS A 104 10.06 -1.18 -21.62
C LYS A 104 10.19 -2.66 -21.28
N LYS A 105 11.00 -3.35 -22.08
CA LYS A 105 11.55 -4.64 -21.69
C LYS A 105 12.65 -4.41 -20.65
N PRO A 106 12.69 -5.19 -19.56
CA PRO A 106 13.72 -5.03 -18.55
C PRO A 106 15.07 -5.49 -19.10
N THR A 107 16.10 -4.71 -18.80
CA THR A 107 17.51 -5.11 -18.95
C THR A 107 17.96 -5.92 -17.74
N PHE A 108 19.14 -6.53 -17.82
CA PHE A 108 19.72 -7.26 -16.69
C PHE A 108 19.80 -6.39 -15.42
N PHE A 109 20.22 -5.13 -15.55
CA PHE A 109 20.32 -4.22 -14.40
C PHE A 109 18.96 -3.81 -13.86
N ASP A 110 17.94 -3.69 -14.70
CA ASP A 110 16.57 -3.43 -14.25
C ASP A 110 16.04 -4.60 -13.39
N GLU A 111 16.35 -5.84 -13.78
CA GLU A 111 15.97 -7.04 -13.02
C GLU A 111 16.63 -7.06 -11.62
N ILE A 112 17.90 -6.67 -11.54
CA ILE A 112 18.62 -6.56 -10.27
C ILE A 112 18.06 -5.42 -9.42
N ASP A 113 17.77 -4.25 -10.02
CA ASP A 113 17.16 -3.11 -9.31
C ASP A 113 15.78 -3.47 -8.72
N MET A 114 14.91 -4.10 -9.53
CA MET A 114 13.61 -4.59 -9.07
C MET A 114 13.75 -5.66 -7.99
N PHE A 115 14.67 -6.61 -8.16
CA PHE A 115 14.90 -7.66 -7.18
C PHE A 115 15.42 -7.12 -5.84
N LEU A 116 16.23 -6.06 -5.87
CA LEU A 116 16.77 -5.39 -4.68
C LEU A 116 15.81 -4.33 -4.13
N GLU A 117 14.61 -4.16 -4.68
CA GLU A 117 13.64 -3.24 -4.10
C GLU A 117 13.32 -3.65 -2.65
N PRO A 118 13.49 -2.74 -1.66
CA PRO A 118 13.18 -3.08 -0.27
C PRO A 118 11.68 -3.30 -0.10
N GLU A 119 11.31 -4.41 0.53
CA GLU A 119 9.93 -4.69 0.89
C GLU A 119 9.56 -3.79 2.05
N ARG A 120 8.81 -2.73 1.76
CA ARG A 120 8.30 -1.89 2.83
C ARG A 120 7.28 -2.70 3.63
N ILE A 121 7.54 -2.82 4.93
CA ILE A 121 6.61 -3.44 5.87
C ILE A 121 5.35 -2.60 5.85
N THR A 122 4.32 -3.08 5.16
CA THR A 122 2.98 -2.53 5.30
C THR A 122 2.25 -3.36 6.34
N LEU A 123 1.32 -2.76 7.07
CA LEU A 123 0.56 -3.49 8.10
C LEU A 123 -0.26 -4.67 7.52
N GLY A 124 -0.38 -4.79 6.19
CA GLY A 124 -0.98 -5.94 5.49
C GLY A 124 0.01 -7.07 5.13
N THR A 125 1.33 -6.84 5.21
CA THR A 125 2.36 -7.82 4.85
C THR A 125 2.97 -8.53 6.05
N ILE A 126 2.49 -8.28 7.28
CA ILE A 126 3.03 -8.85 8.53
C ILE A 126 3.03 -10.39 8.54
N ASN A 127 2.25 -11.05 7.68
CA ASN A 127 2.18 -12.52 7.57
C ASN A 127 2.50 -13.09 6.18
N PHE A 128 2.98 -12.26 5.24
CA PHE A 128 3.30 -12.73 3.88
C PHE A 128 4.77 -12.45 3.59
N VAL A 129 5.53 -13.50 3.30
CA VAL A 129 6.82 -13.37 2.59
C VAL A 129 6.46 -12.88 1.20
N PRO A 130 6.77 -11.62 0.84
CA PRO A 130 6.40 -11.12 -0.48
C PRO A 130 7.12 -11.95 -1.55
N ALA A 131 6.43 -12.17 -2.66
CA ALA A 131 6.92 -12.97 -3.76
C ALA A 131 7.91 -12.14 -4.58
N HIS A 132 9.13 -11.95 -4.07
CA HIS A 132 10.20 -11.43 -4.90
C HIS A 132 10.37 -12.32 -6.13
N THR A 133 10.48 -11.67 -7.29
CA THR A 133 10.81 -12.32 -8.54
C THR A 133 12.16 -11.84 -9.04
N LEU A 134 12.91 -12.73 -9.65
CA LEU A 134 14.15 -12.39 -10.36
C LEU A 134 14.06 -13.04 -11.75
N PHE A 135 14.19 -12.22 -12.80
CA PHE A 135 13.96 -12.66 -14.19
C PHE A 135 12.57 -13.27 -14.41
N GLY A 136 11.56 -12.75 -13.70
CA GLY A 136 10.18 -13.26 -13.73
C GLY A 136 9.96 -14.61 -13.03
N TRP A 137 10.99 -15.20 -12.42
CA TRP A 137 10.86 -16.45 -11.65
C TRP A 137 10.74 -16.13 -10.16
N SER A 138 9.96 -16.92 -9.43
CA SER A 138 9.87 -16.77 -7.98
C SER A 138 11.26 -16.95 -7.34
N TRP A 139 11.55 -16.16 -6.31
CA TRP A 139 12.83 -16.23 -5.61
C TRP A 139 13.12 -17.65 -5.08
N ASN A 140 12.10 -18.36 -4.62
CA ASN A 140 12.21 -19.77 -4.21
C ASN A 140 12.66 -20.69 -5.35
N THR A 141 12.16 -20.48 -6.57
CA THR A 141 12.60 -21.22 -7.76
C THR A 141 14.07 -20.95 -8.08
N VAL A 142 14.49 -19.69 -7.97
CA VAL A 142 15.89 -19.29 -8.19
C VAL A 142 16.81 -19.93 -7.13
N LEU A 143 16.42 -19.88 -5.86
CA LEU A 143 17.16 -20.53 -4.76
C LEU A 143 17.29 -22.04 -4.98
N LEU A 144 16.20 -22.71 -5.39
CA LEU A 144 16.24 -24.13 -5.71
C LEU A 144 17.22 -24.43 -6.85
N LEU A 145 17.26 -23.60 -7.89
CA LEU A 145 18.20 -23.75 -9.00
C LEU A 145 19.65 -23.54 -8.54
N VAL A 146 19.91 -22.53 -7.72
CA VAL A 146 21.24 -22.30 -7.10
C VAL A 146 21.65 -23.49 -6.26
N PHE A 147 20.75 -24.02 -5.43
CA PHE A 147 20.96 -25.23 -4.63
C PHE A 147 21.35 -26.43 -5.50
N LEU A 148 20.60 -26.70 -6.57
CA LEU A 148 20.86 -27.84 -7.46
C LEU A 148 22.19 -27.68 -8.19
N ILE A 149 22.46 -26.50 -8.75
CA ILE A 149 23.72 -26.23 -9.46
C ILE A 149 24.92 -26.34 -8.52
N SER A 150 24.84 -25.76 -7.33
CA SER A 150 25.92 -25.82 -6.34
C SER A 150 26.17 -27.25 -5.85
N ALA A 151 25.11 -28.02 -5.57
CA ALA A 151 25.23 -29.43 -5.19
C ALA A 151 25.88 -30.28 -6.30
N VAL A 152 25.46 -30.09 -7.56
CA VAL A 152 26.05 -30.79 -8.72
C VAL A 152 27.50 -30.39 -8.88
N CYS A 153 27.83 -29.09 -8.84
CA CYS A 153 29.21 -28.60 -8.94
C CYS A 153 30.11 -29.15 -7.83
N CYS A 154 29.63 -29.22 -6.58
CA CYS A 154 30.39 -29.81 -5.48
C CYS A 154 30.60 -31.33 -5.68
N ALA A 155 29.60 -32.05 -6.17
CA ALA A 155 29.70 -33.47 -6.45
C ALA A 155 30.68 -33.78 -7.59
N THR A 156 30.60 -33.04 -8.70
CA THR A 156 31.40 -33.29 -9.92
C THR A 156 32.83 -32.78 -9.79
N PHE A 157 33.03 -31.53 -9.37
CA PHE A 157 34.36 -30.90 -9.38
C PHE A 157 35.20 -31.25 -8.15
N LYS A 158 34.57 -31.44 -6.98
CA LYS A 158 35.30 -31.71 -5.73
C LYS A 158 35.29 -33.19 -5.34
N ARG A 159 34.63 -34.06 -6.14
CA ARG A 159 34.46 -35.50 -5.90
C ARG A 159 34.04 -35.80 -4.45
N LYS A 160 33.20 -34.94 -3.87
CA LYS A 160 32.73 -35.07 -2.48
C LYS A 160 31.61 -36.11 -2.44
N PRO A 161 31.44 -36.80 -1.29
CA PRO A 161 30.30 -37.69 -1.11
C PRO A 161 29.00 -36.90 -1.28
N PHE A 162 28.00 -37.53 -1.93
CA PHE A 162 26.75 -36.88 -2.33
C PHE A 162 26.09 -36.08 -1.20
N VAL A 163 26.06 -36.65 0.00
CA VAL A 163 25.49 -36.02 1.20
C VAL A 163 26.16 -34.68 1.52
N VAL A 164 27.50 -34.62 1.44
CA VAL A 164 28.26 -33.38 1.70
C VAL A 164 28.00 -32.35 0.60
N SER A 165 27.88 -32.77 -0.65
CA SER A 165 27.58 -31.86 -1.77
C SER A 165 26.18 -31.25 -1.66
N VAL A 166 25.18 -32.05 -1.28
CA VAL A 166 23.82 -31.57 -1.00
C VAL A 166 23.82 -30.58 0.16
N PHE A 167 24.51 -30.90 1.25
CA PHE A 167 24.61 -30.00 2.40
C PHE A 167 25.31 -28.67 2.05
N LEU A 168 26.40 -28.72 1.28
CA LEU A 168 27.08 -27.51 0.81
C LEU A 168 26.19 -26.68 -0.12
N GLY A 169 25.45 -27.31 -1.03
CA GLY A 169 24.51 -26.59 -1.88
C GLY A 169 23.40 -25.93 -1.08
N PHE A 170 22.91 -26.59 -0.03
CA PHE A 170 21.95 -26.00 0.91
C PHE A 170 22.54 -24.78 1.61
N LEU A 171 23.76 -24.86 2.13
CA LEU A 171 24.43 -23.72 2.77
C LEU A 171 24.60 -22.52 1.83
N VAL A 172 24.91 -22.75 0.55
CA VAL A 172 25.01 -21.68 -0.46
C VAL A 172 23.66 -21.00 -0.67
N SER A 173 22.60 -21.79 -0.91
CA SER A 173 21.24 -21.26 -1.09
C SER A 173 20.74 -20.54 0.15
N TRP A 174 21.00 -21.10 1.35
CA TRP A 174 20.64 -20.51 2.63
C TRP A 174 21.35 -19.17 2.85
N GLY A 175 22.67 -19.12 2.61
CA GLY A 175 23.44 -17.89 2.72
C GLY A 175 22.94 -16.79 1.79
N MET A 176 22.53 -17.12 0.56
CA MET A 176 21.93 -16.15 -0.36
C MET A 176 20.58 -15.62 0.13
N MET A 177 19.75 -16.48 0.71
CA MET A 177 18.48 -16.07 1.31
C MET A 177 18.72 -15.11 2.48
N ASP A 178 19.63 -15.46 3.41
CA ASP A 178 19.97 -14.63 4.56
C ASP A 178 20.54 -13.27 4.15
N LEU A 179 21.44 -13.24 3.15
CA LEU A 179 21.98 -11.99 2.61
C LEU A 179 20.87 -11.07 2.07
N ARG A 180 19.88 -11.62 1.34
CA ARG A 180 18.76 -10.83 0.82
C ARG A 180 17.87 -10.29 1.93
N ILE A 181 17.59 -11.11 2.95
CA ILE A 181 16.79 -10.71 4.11
C ILE A 181 17.50 -9.61 4.90
N MET A 182 18.80 -9.77 5.15
CA MET A 182 19.62 -8.78 5.85
C MET A 182 19.70 -7.46 5.07
N TYR A 183 19.90 -7.52 3.75
CA TYR A 183 19.84 -6.34 2.89
C TYR A 183 18.48 -5.66 2.99
N ASN A 184 17.38 -6.43 2.95
CA ASN A 184 16.03 -5.89 3.08
C ASN A 184 15.85 -5.12 4.41
N HIS A 185 16.24 -5.74 5.53
CA HIS A 185 16.15 -5.12 6.84
C HIS A 185 17.01 -3.86 6.94
N ALA A 186 18.24 -3.90 6.45
CA ALA A 186 19.13 -2.74 6.45
C ALA A 186 18.56 -1.59 5.60
N ALA A 187 18.05 -1.89 4.41
CA ALA A 187 17.48 -0.88 3.52
C ALA A 187 16.17 -0.27 4.07
N VAL A 188 15.32 -1.08 4.71
CA VAL A 188 14.10 -0.60 5.37
C VAL A 188 14.44 0.28 6.57
N LEU A 189 15.38 -0.16 7.43
CA LEU A 189 15.83 0.63 8.59
C LEU A 189 16.41 1.98 8.16
N TYR A 190 17.30 1.97 7.15
CA TYR A 190 17.89 3.19 6.63
C TYR A 190 16.84 4.17 6.09
N LYS A 191 15.82 3.66 5.38
CA LYS A 191 14.72 4.50 4.89
C LYS A 191 13.79 5.00 6.00
N MET A 192 13.48 4.16 7.00
CA MET A 192 12.69 4.58 8.17
C MET A 192 13.38 5.70 8.94
N GLU A 193 14.70 5.60 9.13
CA GLU A 193 15.52 6.62 9.79
C GLU A 193 15.58 7.90 8.96
N LYS A 194 15.84 7.79 7.65
CA LYS A 194 15.93 8.94 6.73
C LYS A 194 14.62 9.70 6.59
N ASP A 195 13.49 8.99 6.46
CA ASP A 195 12.19 9.60 6.17
C ASP A 195 11.42 9.99 7.45
N GLN A 196 11.96 9.71 8.65
CA GLN A 196 11.26 9.80 9.94
C GLN A 196 9.87 9.12 9.94
N GLN A 197 9.64 8.22 8.99
CA GLN A 197 8.44 7.43 8.87
C GLN A 197 8.54 6.25 9.84
N GLY A 198 8.45 6.54 11.14
CA GLY A 198 8.10 5.52 12.10
C GLY A 198 6.75 4.91 11.71
N ALA A 199 6.55 3.62 12.00
CA ALA A 199 5.21 3.04 11.94
C ALA A 199 4.25 4.00 12.69
N LEU A 200 3.16 4.43 12.03
CA LEU A 200 2.14 5.30 12.63
C LEU A 200 1.90 4.81 14.06
N SER A 201 2.24 5.64 15.05
CA SER A 201 2.13 5.27 16.44
C SER A 201 0.68 4.91 16.72
N LEU A 202 0.39 3.62 16.81
CA LEU A 202 -0.93 3.12 17.21
C LEU A 202 -1.15 3.35 18.71
N THR A 203 -0.20 3.96 19.40
CA THR A 203 -0.29 4.31 20.82
C THR A 203 -1.51 5.18 21.08
N ASP A 204 -1.73 6.23 20.29
CA ASP A 204 -2.90 7.11 20.48
C ASP A 204 -4.21 6.37 20.20
N VAL A 205 -4.25 5.58 19.12
CA VAL A 205 -5.42 4.77 18.78
C VAL A 205 -5.70 3.71 19.85
N LYS A 206 -4.66 3.14 20.45
CA LYS A 206 -4.76 2.18 21.54
C LYS A 206 -5.27 2.85 22.83
N VAL A 207 -4.70 3.98 23.23
CA VAL A 207 -5.15 4.75 24.41
C VAL A 207 -6.62 5.15 24.23
N PHE A 208 -7.00 5.61 23.04
CA PHE A 208 -8.39 5.88 22.71
C PHE A 208 -9.25 4.62 22.84
N ALA A 209 -8.86 3.50 22.23
CA ALA A 209 -9.62 2.26 22.23
C ALA A 209 -9.81 1.67 23.63
N ASP A 210 -8.75 1.67 24.45
CA ASP A 210 -8.77 1.13 25.81
C ASP A 210 -9.76 1.95 26.67
N ARG A 211 -9.76 3.28 26.56
CA ARG A 211 -10.72 4.13 27.28
C ARG A 211 -12.15 4.05 26.70
N ALA A 212 -12.27 3.94 25.37
CA ALA A 212 -13.57 3.78 24.72
C ALA A 212 -14.24 2.45 25.09
N SER A 213 -13.47 1.36 25.22
CA SER A 213 -13.92 0.05 25.69
C SER A 213 -14.62 0.14 27.05
N GLU A 214 -14.02 0.87 28.00
CA GLU A 214 -14.59 1.08 29.33
C GLU A 214 -15.94 1.83 29.27
N ILE A 215 -16.04 2.84 28.40
CA ILE A 215 -17.27 3.65 28.24
C ILE A 215 -18.37 2.88 27.51
N ILE A 216 -18.02 2.12 26.47
CA ILE A 216 -18.97 1.30 25.70
C ILE A 216 -19.54 0.18 26.60
N GLY A 217 -18.70 -0.43 27.44
CA GLY A 217 -19.12 -1.50 28.34
C GLY A 217 -19.78 -2.66 27.57
N ARG A 218 -21.03 -2.99 27.87
CA ARG A 218 -21.77 -4.07 27.18
C ARG A 218 -22.59 -3.60 25.98
N ALA A 219 -22.53 -2.31 25.64
CA ALA A 219 -23.34 -1.77 24.57
C ALA A 219 -22.79 -2.09 23.18
N THR A 220 -23.60 -1.82 22.17
CA THR A 220 -23.20 -1.97 20.77
C THR A 220 -22.45 -0.74 20.29
N TRP A 221 -21.47 -0.96 19.41
CA TRP A 221 -20.67 0.12 18.84
C TRP A 221 -20.50 -0.05 17.33
N GLY A 222 -20.24 1.06 16.64
CA GLY A 222 -20.01 1.08 15.20
C GLY A 222 -18.98 2.11 14.77
N LEU A 223 -18.66 2.12 13.47
CA LEU A 223 -17.63 2.96 12.89
C LEU A 223 -18.21 3.95 11.89
N GLY A 224 -17.94 5.22 12.11
CA GLY A 224 -18.13 6.29 11.13
C GLY A 224 -16.99 6.33 10.11
N PRO A 225 -16.89 7.41 9.31
CA PRO A 225 -15.75 7.63 8.44
C PRO A 225 -14.48 7.72 9.29
N LEU A 226 -13.61 6.74 9.12
CA LEU A 226 -12.28 6.69 9.73
C LEU A 226 -11.26 6.42 8.63
N ASP A 227 -10.19 7.19 8.63
CA ASP A 227 -9.11 7.03 7.69
C ASP A 227 -8.30 5.76 7.96
N GLY A 228 -8.10 5.00 6.88
CA GLY A 228 -7.09 3.95 6.78
C GLY A 228 -7.17 2.89 7.88
N PHE A 229 -6.04 2.72 8.58
CA PHE A 229 -5.78 1.56 9.45
C PHE A 229 -6.45 1.63 10.83
N ALA A 230 -6.81 2.83 11.30
CA ALA A 230 -7.46 3.01 12.60
C ALA A 230 -8.76 2.20 12.69
N SER A 231 -9.54 2.15 11.60
CA SER A 231 -10.78 1.35 11.51
C SER A 231 -10.55 -0.14 11.78
N ARG A 232 -9.51 -0.74 11.18
CA ARG A 232 -9.17 -2.16 11.33
C ARG A 232 -8.63 -2.45 12.73
N PHE A 233 -7.74 -1.59 13.22
CA PHE A 233 -7.18 -1.73 14.56
C PHE A 233 -8.28 -1.65 15.64
N LEU A 234 -9.21 -0.70 15.53
CA LEU A 234 -10.32 -0.56 16.47
C LEU A 234 -11.26 -1.78 16.44
N ARG A 235 -11.58 -2.32 15.27
CA ARG A 235 -12.37 -3.57 15.16
C ARG A 235 -11.72 -4.74 15.87
N TYR A 236 -10.41 -4.86 15.76
CA TYR A 236 -9.67 -5.92 16.45
C TYR A 236 -9.60 -5.67 17.96
N ARG A 237 -9.24 -4.45 18.38
CA ARG A 237 -9.05 -4.11 19.79
C ARG A 237 -10.36 -4.12 20.59
N LEU A 238 -11.48 -3.78 19.96
CA LEU A 238 -12.82 -3.77 20.56
C LEU A 238 -13.65 -5.02 20.17
N ALA A 239 -13.00 -6.09 19.71
CA ALA A 239 -13.69 -7.30 19.24
C ALA A 239 -14.51 -8.00 20.34
N GLU A 240 -14.19 -7.78 21.61
CA GLU A 240 -14.95 -8.28 22.75
C GLU A 240 -16.31 -7.58 22.93
N HIS A 241 -16.48 -6.41 22.31
CA HIS A 241 -17.74 -5.65 22.33
C HIS A 241 -18.53 -5.90 21.04
N GLN A 242 -19.86 -5.90 21.16
CA GLN A 242 -20.72 -6.20 20.02
C GLN A 242 -20.64 -5.11 18.94
N TYR A 243 -19.92 -5.41 17.86
CA TYR A 243 -19.79 -4.54 16.70
C TYR A 243 -21.04 -4.61 15.81
N VAL A 244 -21.58 -3.44 15.43
CA VAL A 244 -22.69 -3.32 14.49
C VAL A 244 -22.24 -2.45 13.31
N PRO A 245 -22.18 -3.01 12.08
CA PRO A 245 -21.78 -2.24 10.91
C PRO A 245 -22.83 -1.19 10.55
N ALA A 246 -22.39 -0.09 9.95
CA ALA A 246 -23.29 0.95 9.44
C ALA A 246 -24.18 0.37 8.33
N GLY A 247 -25.50 0.46 8.49
CA GLY A 247 -26.48 -0.07 7.53
C GLY A 247 -27.92 0.19 7.97
N PRO A 248 -28.92 -0.15 7.12
CA PRO A 248 -30.33 0.17 7.35
C PRO A 248 -31.01 -0.64 8.47
N GLY A 249 -30.25 -1.43 9.22
CA GLY A 249 -30.75 -2.27 10.31
C GLY A 249 -30.65 -1.57 11.67
N ARG A 250 -30.01 -2.26 12.62
CA ARG A 250 -29.80 -1.80 13.98
C ARG A 250 -28.72 -0.71 14.03
N SER A 251 -29.03 0.44 14.62
CA SER A 251 -28.03 1.48 14.88
C SER A 251 -27.22 1.12 16.13
N PRO A 252 -25.88 1.24 16.11
CA PRO A 252 -25.06 1.08 17.30
C PRO A 252 -25.33 2.21 18.30
N ALA A 253 -25.24 1.89 19.60
CA ALA A 253 -25.41 2.88 20.67
C ALA A 253 -24.25 3.89 20.69
N PHE A 254 -23.04 3.46 20.31
CA PHE A 254 -21.85 4.29 20.25
C PHE A 254 -21.22 4.27 18.86
N TRP A 255 -20.70 5.42 18.43
CA TRP A 255 -20.02 5.61 17.16
C TRP A 255 -18.60 6.08 17.41
N ILE A 256 -17.62 5.44 16.75
CA ILE A 256 -16.25 5.95 16.70
C ILE A 256 -16.04 6.57 15.32
N THR A 257 -15.66 7.84 15.28
CA THR A 257 -15.50 8.64 14.05
C THR A 257 -14.35 9.64 14.18
N GLN A 258 -13.86 10.13 13.05
CA GLN A 258 -12.94 11.29 12.98
C GLN A 258 -13.69 12.61 12.73
N ASP A 259 -14.94 12.53 12.28
CA ASP A 259 -15.81 13.66 11.96
C ASP A 259 -17.15 13.51 12.71
N PRO A 260 -17.24 14.01 13.96
CA PRO A 260 -18.45 13.91 14.76
C PRO A 260 -19.47 14.97 14.28
N LYS A 261 -20.22 14.64 13.23
CA LYS A 261 -21.26 15.55 12.69
C LYS A 261 -22.45 15.73 13.64
N GLU A 262 -22.82 14.69 14.39
CA GLU A 262 -24.03 14.67 15.24
C GLU A 262 -23.85 13.70 16.43
N GLY A 263 -24.40 14.07 17.60
CA GLY A 263 -24.41 13.28 18.83
C GLY A 263 -23.60 13.89 19.97
N GLU A 264 -23.66 13.27 21.15
CA GLU A 264 -22.88 13.70 22.33
C GLU A 264 -21.48 13.07 22.27
N ILE A 265 -20.44 13.90 22.30
CA ILE A 265 -19.05 13.45 22.36
C ILE A 265 -18.73 13.05 23.81
N LEU A 266 -18.51 11.76 24.03
CA LEU A 266 -18.22 11.21 25.36
C LEU A 266 -16.73 11.10 25.63
N TRP A 267 -15.93 10.95 24.59
CA TRP A 267 -14.48 10.89 24.69
C TRP A 267 -13.83 11.34 23.39
N GLN A 268 -12.73 12.07 23.51
CA GLN A 268 -11.88 12.48 22.40
C GLN A 268 -10.42 12.23 22.77
N HIS A 269 -9.69 11.62 21.85
CA HIS A 269 -8.24 11.52 21.95
C HIS A 269 -7.62 11.52 20.55
N ALA A 270 -6.56 12.33 20.36
CA ALA A 270 -6.01 12.65 19.05
C ALA A 270 -7.14 13.05 18.07
N ASN A 271 -7.23 12.39 16.92
CA ASN A 271 -8.24 12.67 15.89
C ASN A 271 -9.50 11.81 16.02
N GLN A 272 -9.68 11.05 17.11
CA GLN A 272 -10.77 10.08 17.25
C GLN A 272 -11.78 10.53 18.30
N TYR A 273 -13.06 10.33 17.99
CA TYR A 273 -14.19 10.70 18.83
C TYR A 273 -15.07 9.49 19.08
N LEU A 274 -15.42 9.27 20.34
CA LEU A 274 -16.49 8.36 20.76
C LEU A 274 -17.75 9.19 20.96
N VAL A 275 -18.76 8.91 20.16
CA VAL A 275 -20.00 9.68 20.11
C VAL A 275 -21.17 8.77 20.45
N LYS A 276 -22.07 9.24 21.32
CA LYS A 276 -23.35 8.60 21.57
C LYS A 276 -24.42 9.34 20.78
N LYS A 277 -25.09 8.63 19.88
CA LYS A 277 -26.25 9.17 19.17
C LYS A 277 -27.51 8.79 19.95
N ASN A 278 -28.32 9.78 20.29
CA ASN A 278 -29.62 9.58 20.93
C ASN A 278 -30.65 9.06 19.93
#